data_AF-A0A2T4C990-F1
#
_entry.id   AF-A0A2T4C990-F1
#
_cell.length_a   1.000
_cell.length_b   1.000
_cell.length_c   1.000
_cell.angle_alpha   90.00
_cell.angle_beta   90.00
_cell.angle_gamma   90.00
#
_symmetry.space_group_name_H-M   'P 1'
#
loop_
_entity.id
_entity.type
_entity.pdbx_description
1 polymer ?
#
loop_
_entity_poly.entity_id
_entity_poly.type
_entity_poly.pdbx_seq_one_letter_code
_entity_poly.pdbx_strand_id
1 'polypeptide(L)'
;MRDKVDAFLAEEPATALLRRAQEQARVSARVVEEALERYRPEELSISYNGGKDCLVMLIVLLACFARRYSPPKPAPNVPPSSSSSSSSHLPPFPEKLRAVYIVSTDPFAEVDDFVEASSADYHLDVSRFMLPMKKGLEVFKAQNPSVRAIFVGTRRTDPHGENLKHFDPTDEGWPDFMRIHPVIDWHYTEIWAFTRHLELPYCPLYDQGYTSLGGRKDTVPNPRLKKEGSDDGFRPAYELVDDDEERLGRRR
;
A
#
# COMPACT_ATOMS: atom_id res chain seq x y z
N MET A 1 -12.53 -5.19 2.87
CA MET A 1 -11.84 -3.90 3.10
C MET A 1 -12.74 -2.68 2.91
N ARG A 2 -13.59 -2.62 1.87
CA ARG A 2 -14.54 -1.51 1.66
C ARG A 2 -15.25 -1.04 2.94
N ASP A 3 -16.00 -1.94 3.58
CA ASP A 3 -16.85 -1.57 4.71
C ASP A 3 -16.02 -1.02 5.91
N LYS A 4 -14.79 -1.52 6.14
CA LYS A 4 -13.86 -0.98 7.15
C LYS A 4 -13.42 0.46 6.82
N VAL A 5 -13.01 0.70 5.58
CA VAL A 5 -12.56 2.03 5.12
C VAL A 5 -13.73 3.02 5.08
N ASP A 6 -14.90 2.59 4.64
CA ASP A 6 -16.12 3.40 4.62
C ASP A 6 -16.51 3.84 6.04
N ALA A 7 -16.48 2.91 7.00
CA ALA A 7 -16.75 3.22 8.41
C ALA A 7 -15.73 4.22 8.97
N PHE A 8 -14.44 4.00 8.73
CA PHE A 8 -13.37 4.93 9.13
C PHE A 8 -13.52 6.32 8.51
N LEU A 9 -14.01 6.42 7.28
CA LEU A 9 -14.21 7.73 6.62
C LEU A 9 -15.51 8.44 7.06
N ALA A 10 -16.48 7.70 7.60
CA ALA A 10 -17.77 8.22 8.03
C ALA A 10 -17.82 8.57 9.53
N GLU A 11 -16.90 8.03 10.33
CA GLU A 11 -16.85 8.34 11.76
C GLU A 11 -16.40 9.79 12.03
N GLU A 12 -16.91 10.37 13.12
CA GLU A 12 -16.38 11.62 13.65
C GLU A 12 -15.00 11.38 14.27
N PRO A 13 -13.93 12.07 13.83
CA PRO A 13 -12.58 11.76 14.26
C PRO A 13 -12.35 12.16 15.71
N ALA A 14 -12.01 11.18 16.56
CA ALA A 14 -11.76 11.36 17.99
C ALA A 14 -10.49 12.20 18.29
N THR A 15 -9.57 12.31 17.33
CA THR A 15 -8.32 13.07 17.48
C THR A 15 -7.98 13.86 16.22
N ALA A 16 -7.14 14.89 16.35
CA ALA A 16 -6.61 15.62 15.20
C ALA A 16 -5.79 14.71 14.26
N LEU A 17 -5.10 13.69 14.80
CA LEU A 17 -4.35 12.72 14.00
C LEU A 17 -5.28 11.86 13.15
N LEU A 18 -6.37 11.33 13.72
CA LEU A 18 -7.36 10.57 12.97
C LEU A 18 -8.05 11.42 11.90
N ARG A 19 -8.34 12.68 12.20
CA ARG A 19 -8.87 13.63 11.21
C ARG A 19 -7.94 13.77 9.99
N ARG A 20 -6.64 13.97 10.21
CA ARG A 20 -5.67 14.05 9.12
C ARG A 20 -5.53 12.73 8.36
N ALA A 21 -5.49 11.60 9.06
CA ALA A 21 -5.48 10.28 8.42
C ALA A 21 -6.72 10.03 7.56
N GLN A 22 -7.91 10.48 7.99
CA GLN A 22 -9.14 10.45 7.18
C GLN A 22 -9.03 11.38 5.96
N GLU A 23 -8.51 12.60 6.12
CA GLU A 23 -8.27 13.52 5.00
C GLU A 23 -7.35 12.90 3.95
N GLN A 24 -6.23 12.30 4.37
CA GLN A 24 -5.29 11.61 3.51
C GLN A 24 -5.92 10.37 2.84
N ALA A 25 -6.71 9.57 3.56
CA ALA A 25 -7.44 8.45 2.98
C ALA A 25 -8.43 8.91 1.89
N ARG A 26 -9.08 10.07 2.05
CA ARG A 26 -9.94 10.66 0.99
C ARG A 26 -9.12 11.12 -0.21
N VAL A 27 -7.93 11.69 -0.01
CA VAL A 27 -7.01 12.05 -1.11
C VAL A 27 -6.59 10.80 -1.86
N SER A 28 -6.08 9.78 -1.17
CA SER A 28 -5.66 8.51 -1.76
C SER A 28 -6.79 7.84 -2.52
N ALA A 29 -8.02 7.85 -2.00
CA ALA A 29 -9.18 7.28 -2.67
C ALA A 29 -9.44 7.98 -4.02
N ARG A 30 -9.38 9.32 -4.08
CA ARG A 30 -9.54 10.07 -5.34
C ARG A 30 -8.46 9.71 -6.36
N VAL A 31 -7.21 9.59 -5.92
CA VAL A 31 -6.08 9.20 -6.80
C VAL A 31 -6.28 7.78 -7.34
N VAL A 32 -6.74 6.86 -6.50
CA VAL A 32 -7.07 5.49 -6.94
C VAL A 32 -8.24 5.51 -7.92
N GLU A 33 -9.31 6.24 -7.62
CA GLU A 33 -10.49 6.35 -8.50
C GLU A 33 -10.10 6.91 -9.88
N GLU A 34 -9.27 7.96 -9.94
CA GLU A 34 -8.70 8.50 -11.18
C GLU A 34 -7.87 7.45 -11.95
N ALA A 35 -7.09 6.62 -11.25
CA ALA A 35 -6.37 5.52 -11.88
C ALA A 35 -7.32 4.45 -12.46
N LEU A 36 -8.40 4.12 -11.74
CA LEU A 36 -9.41 3.15 -12.19
C LEU A 36 -10.30 3.67 -13.34
N GLU A 37 -10.29 4.98 -13.59
CA GLU A 37 -10.87 5.57 -14.80
C GLU A 37 -9.93 5.47 -16.00
N ARG A 38 -8.62 5.56 -15.77
CA ARG A 38 -7.58 5.57 -16.82
C ARG A 38 -7.14 4.19 -17.30
N TYR A 39 -7.20 3.20 -16.42
CA TYR A 39 -6.64 1.87 -16.67
C TYR A 39 -7.64 0.79 -16.31
N ARG A 40 -7.67 -0.27 -17.13
CA ARG A 40 -8.44 -1.48 -16.81
C ARG A 40 -7.70 -2.29 -15.74
N PRO A 41 -8.41 -3.18 -15.00
CA PRO A 41 -7.80 -4.01 -13.97
C PRO A 41 -6.56 -4.80 -14.46
N GLU A 42 -6.58 -5.30 -15.69
CA GLU A 42 -5.48 -6.12 -16.26
C GLU A 42 -4.24 -5.29 -16.62
N GLU A 43 -4.41 -3.97 -16.73
CA GLU A 43 -3.35 -2.98 -16.99
C GLU A 43 -2.70 -2.45 -15.71
N LEU A 44 -3.23 -2.81 -14.54
CA LEU A 44 -2.77 -2.37 -13.24
C LEU A 44 -1.93 -3.45 -12.54
N SER A 45 -0.99 -2.98 -11.71
CA SER A 45 -0.22 -3.80 -10.78
C SER A 45 0.08 -2.99 -9.51
N ILE A 46 0.45 -3.66 -8.43
CA ILE A 46 0.93 -3.04 -7.19
C ILE A 46 2.39 -3.42 -6.91
N SER A 47 3.23 -2.45 -6.53
CA SER A 47 4.51 -2.73 -5.90
C SER A 47 4.28 -3.01 -4.42
N TYR A 48 4.40 -4.28 -4.02
CA TYR A 48 4.06 -4.74 -2.67
C TYR A 48 5.24 -5.46 -2.03
N ASN A 49 5.75 -4.91 -0.94
CA ASN A 49 6.91 -5.44 -0.20
C ASN A 49 6.57 -5.82 1.25
N GLY A 50 5.29 -5.81 1.63
CA GLY A 50 4.85 -6.10 3.00
C GLY A 50 5.11 -4.99 4.01
N GLY A 51 5.68 -3.86 3.59
CA GLY A 51 5.88 -2.69 4.44
C GLY A 51 4.57 -1.95 4.76
N LYS A 52 4.60 -1.17 5.85
CA LYS A 52 3.46 -0.38 6.33
C LYS A 52 2.85 0.54 5.26
N ASP A 53 3.68 1.16 4.42
CA ASP A 53 3.24 2.19 3.47
C ASP A 53 2.47 1.56 2.30
N CYS A 54 3.01 0.48 1.72
CA CYS A 54 2.34 -0.26 0.67
C CYS A 54 1.09 -1.01 1.17
N LEU A 55 1.03 -1.35 2.46
CA LEU A 55 -0.15 -1.93 3.09
C LEU A 55 -1.30 -0.92 3.14
N VAL A 56 -1.06 0.30 3.64
CA VAL A 56 -2.08 1.37 3.64
C VAL A 56 -2.59 1.63 2.22
N MET A 57 -1.67 1.76 1.26
CA MET A 57 -2.00 1.94 -0.14
C MET A 57 -2.87 0.79 -0.68
N LEU A 58 -2.52 -0.47 -0.38
CA LEU A 58 -3.28 -1.64 -0.78
C LEU A 58 -4.70 -1.63 -0.19
N ILE A 59 -4.86 -1.29 1.09
CA ILE A 59 -6.19 -1.26 1.73
C ILE A 59 -7.10 -0.22 1.08
N VAL A 60 -6.58 0.99 0.81
CA VAL A 60 -7.34 2.03 0.09
C VAL A 60 -7.69 1.55 -1.32
N LEU A 61 -6.73 0.95 -2.03
CA LEU A 61 -6.93 0.41 -3.37
C LEU A 61 -8.05 -0.63 -3.41
N LEU A 62 -8.00 -1.63 -2.53
CA LEU A 62 -9.01 -2.69 -2.43
C LEU A 62 -10.40 -2.14 -2.08
N ALA A 63 -10.48 -1.11 -1.22
CA ALA A 63 -11.75 -0.47 -0.91
C ALA A 63 -12.36 0.20 -2.15
N CYS A 64 -11.56 0.95 -2.91
CA CYS A 64 -12.02 1.62 -4.14
C CYS A 64 -12.42 0.62 -5.23
N PHE A 65 -11.62 -0.43 -5.43
CA PHE A 65 -11.96 -1.53 -6.34
C PHE A 65 -13.29 -2.18 -5.95
N ALA A 66 -13.48 -2.50 -4.67
CA ALA A 66 -14.72 -3.11 -4.20
C ALA A 66 -15.93 -2.17 -4.37
N ARG A 67 -15.78 -0.85 -4.24
CA ARG A 67 -16.85 0.11 -4.57
C ARG A 67 -17.16 0.15 -6.06
N ARG A 68 -16.13 0.07 -6.92
CA ARG A 68 -16.25 0.19 -8.38
C ARG A 68 -16.84 -1.07 -9.03
N TYR A 69 -16.41 -2.25 -8.58
CA TYR A 69 -16.65 -3.52 -9.29
C TYR A 69 -17.53 -4.53 -8.53
N SER A 70 -17.88 -4.28 -7.25
CA SER A 70 -18.86 -5.14 -6.59
C SER A 70 -20.27 -4.79 -7.09
N PRO A 71 -21.12 -5.78 -7.43
CA PRO A 71 -22.50 -5.51 -7.76
C PRO A 71 -23.20 -4.81 -6.58
N PRO A 72 -24.14 -3.89 -6.83
CA PRO A 72 -24.93 -3.30 -5.76
C PRO A 72 -25.64 -4.42 -4.99
N LYS A 73 -25.64 -4.34 -3.65
CA LYS A 73 -26.44 -5.26 -2.82
C LYS A 73 -27.89 -5.20 -3.33
N PRO A 74 -28.54 -6.35 -3.63
CA PRO A 74 -29.93 -6.32 -4.02
C PRO A 74 -30.74 -5.67 -2.90
N ALA A 75 -31.50 -4.62 -3.25
CA ALA A 75 -32.39 -3.96 -2.30
C ALA A 75 -33.42 -4.99 -1.81
N PRO A 76 -33.65 -5.11 -0.49
CA PRO A 76 -34.74 -5.94 0.00
C PRO A 76 -36.04 -5.26 -0.45
N ASN A 77 -36.77 -5.89 -1.39
CA ASN A 77 -38.13 -5.54 -1.86
C ASN A 77 -38.30 -4.81 -3.21
N VAL A 78 -37.38 -4.91 -4.19
CA VAL A 78 -37.68 -4.46 -5.57
C VAL A 78 -37.97 -5.69 -6.46
N PRO A 79 -39.19 -5.84 -7.02
CA PRO A 79 -39.48 -6.87 -8.01
C PRO A 79 -38.60 -6.67 -9.25
N PRO A 80 -38.21 -7.73 -9.98
CA PRO A 80 -37.43 -7.58 -11.19
C PRO A 80 -38.29 -6.91 -12.26
N SER A 81 -38.15 -5.58 -12.43
CA SER A 81 -38.75 -4.86 -13.54
C SER A 81 -37.90 -5.09 -14.79
N SER A 82 -38.51 -5.71 -15.79
CA SER A 82 -37.99 -5.85 -17.14
C SER A 82 -37.91 -4.47 -17.82
N SER A 83 -36.82 -3.75 -17.61
CA SER A 83 -36.46 -2.60 -18.42
C SER A 83 -34.99 -2.70 -18.79
N SER A 84 -34.76 -2.94 -20.07
CA SER A 84 -33.48 -2.90 -20.74
C SER A 84 -32.86 -1.51 -20.62
N SER A 85 -32.08 -1.28 -19.57
CA SER A 85 -31.04 -0.25 -19.58
C SER A 85 -29.74 -0.93 -19.96
N SER A 86 -29.06 -0.40 -20.97
CA SER A 86 -27.68 -0.73 -21.32
C SER A 86 -26.74 -0.35 -20.17
N SER A 87 -26.81 -1.07 -19.05
CA SER A 87 -25.84 -0.93 -17.97
C SER A 87 -24.53 -1.43 -18.54
N SER A 88 -23.57 -0.53 -18.70
CA SER A 88 -22.17 -0.86 -18.92
C SER A 88 -21.76 -1.86 -17.85
N HIS A 89 -21.84 -3.16 -18.16
CA HIS A 89 -21.40 -4.20 -17.27
C HIS A 89 -19.90 -4.03 -17.12
N LEU A 90 -19.49 -3.35 -16.05
CA LEU A 90 -18.09 -3.32 -15.67
C LEU A 90 -17.63 -4.78 -15.54
N PRO A 91 -16.42 -5.11 -16.01
CA PRO A 91 -15.90 -6.46 -15.85
C PRO A 91 -15.93 -6.84 -14.37
N PRO A 92 -16.13 -8.14 -14.05
CA PRO A 92 -16.07 -8.59 -12.68
C PRO A 92 -14.71 -8.23 -12.06
N PHE A 93 -14.69 -8.04 -10.74
CA PHE A 93 -13.46 -7.84 -9.99
C PHE A 93 -12.46 -8.97 -10.33
N PRO A 94 -11.19 -8.67 -10.64
CA PRO A 94 -10.21 -9.70 -10.95
C PRO A 94 -10.06 -10.64 -9.75
N GLU A 95 -9.97 -11.96 -10.00
CA GLU A 95 -9.82 -12.97 -8.94
C GLU A 95 -8.56 -12.70 -8.09
N LYS A 96 -7.50 -12.20 -8.73
CA LYS A 96 -6.29 -11.74 -8.06
C LYS A 96 -5.80 -10.41 -8.62
N LEU A 97 -5.30 -9.55 -7.74
CA LEU A 97 -4.60 -8.34 -8.14
C LEU A 97 -3.12 -8.64 -8.37
N ARG A 98 -2.60 -8.31 -9.56
CA ARG A 98 -1.19 -8.52 -9.87
C ARG A 98 -0.31 -7.63 -8.98
N ALA A 99 0.74 -8.22 -8.44
CA ALA A 99 1.71 -7.54 -7.61
C ALA A 99 3.15 -7.88 -8.03
N VAL A 100 4.05 -6.92 -7.83
CA VAL A 100 5.49 -7.11 -8.02
C VAL A 100 6.19 -6.87 -6.69
N TYR A 101 7.09 -7.78 -6.32
CA TYR A 101 7.95 -7.67 -5.14
C TYR A 101 9.41 -7.83 -5.55
N ILE A 102 10.16 -6.73 -5.49
CA ILE A 102 11.62 -6.77 -5.62
C ILE A 102 12.19 -7.08 -4.24
N VAL A 103 12.72 -8.29 -4.08
CA VAL A 103 13.23 -8.80 -2.81
C VAL A 103 14.57 -8.15 -2.50
N SER A 104 14.75 -7.75 -1.24
CA SER A 104 16.05 -7.24 -0.77
C SER A 104 17.12 -8.33 -0.82
N THR A 105 18.39 -7.97 -0.90
CA THR A 105 19.50 -8.93 -1.04
C THR A 105 19.68 -9.88 0.15
N ASP A 106 19.21 -9.47 1.33
CA ASP A 106 19.23 -10.25 2.58
C ASP A 106 17.94 -9.96 3.36
N PRO A 107 16.78 -10.52 2.94
CA PRO A 107 15.50 -10.18 3.51
C PRO A 107 15.35 -10.75 4.92
N PHE A 108 14.52 -10.10 5.73
CA PHE A 108 14.03 -10.70 6.98
C PHE A 108 12.98 -11.77 6.67
N ALA A 109 13.05 -12.91 7.35
CA ALA A 109 12.06 -13.98 7.18
C ALA A 109 10.65 -13.49 7.52
N GLU A 110 10.53 -12.66 8.56
CA GLU A 110 9.27 -12.07 9.02
C GLU A 110 8.62 -11.16 7.97
N VAL A 111 9.41 -10.56 7.07
CA VAL A 111 8.88 -9.78 5.94
C VAL A 111 8.34 -10.72 4.88
N ASP A 112 9.10 -11.75 4.51
CA ASP A 112 8.67 -12.70 3.48
C ASP A 112 7.45 -13.53 3.90
N ASP A 113 7.39 -13.94 5.17
CA ASP A 113 6.24 -14.61 5.80
C ASP A 113 5.02 -13.69 5.80
N PHE A 114 5.20 -12.42 6.17
CA PHE A 114 4.12 -11.44 6.16
C PHE A 114 3.62 -11.18 4.73
N VAL A 115 4.51 -11.03 3.75
CA VAL A 115 4.14 -10.87 2.34
C VAL A 115 3.36 -12.09 1.87
N GLU A 116 3.77 -13.31 2.20
CA GLU A 116 3.05 -14.53 1.80
C GLU A 116 1.65 -14.59 2.41
N ALA A 117 1.53 -14.43 3.73
CA ALA A 117 0.25 -14.49 4.43
C ALA A 117 -0.72 -13.39 3.95
N SER A 118 -0.26 -12.14 3.93
CA SER A 118 -1.08 -11.00 3.50
C SER A 118 -1.47 -11.08 2.02
N SER A 119 -0.60 -11.63 1.15
CA SER A 119 -0.94 -11.84 -0.26
C SER A 119 -2.05 -12.86 -0.44
N ALA A 120 -2.09 -13.91 0.40
CA ALA A 120 -3.21 -14.84 0.41
C ALA A 120 -4.51 -14.15 0.88
N ASP A 121 -4.46 -13.41 1.99
CA ASP A 121 -5.62 -12.72 2.56
C ASP A 121 -6.20 -11.64 1.63
N TYR A 122 -5.35 -10.96 0.87
CA TYR A 122 -5.73 -9.88 -0.03
C TYR A 122 -5.81 -10.30 -1.50
N HIS A 123 -5.72 -11.60 -1.79
CA HIS A 123 -5.80 -12.17 -3.14
C HIS A 123 -4.81 -11.51 -4.12
N LEU A 124 -3.54 -11.41 -3.75
CA LEU A 124 -2.48 -10.89 -4.61
C LEU A 124 -1.80 -12.02 -5.41
N ASP A 125 -1.51 -11.76 -6.67
CA ASP A 125 -0.63 -12.58 -7.51
C ASP A 125 0.76 -11.94 -7.55
N VAL A 126 1.64 -12.34 -6.60
CA VAL A 126 2.94 -11.70 -6.39
C VAL A 126 4.03 -12.34 -7.23
N SER A 127 4.56 -11.59 -8.19
CA SER A 127 5.82 -11.91 -8.88
C SER A 127 7.02 -11.44 -8.05
N ARG A 128 7.80 -12.38 -7.50
CA ARG A 128 8.99 -12.11 -6.69
C ARG A 128 10.27 -12.08 -7.54
N PHE A 129 11.10 -11.06 -7.38
CA PHE A 129 12.38 -10.93 -8.10
C PHE A 129 13.54 -10.66 -7.16
N MET A 130 14.54 -11.54 -7.14
CA MET A 130 15.83 -11.35 -6.47
C MET A 130 16.84 -10.73 -7.44
N LEU A 131 16.49 -9.57 -8.00
CA LEU A 131 17.26 -8.85 -9.00
C LEU A 131 17.34 -7.37 -8.62
N PRO A 132 18.35 -6.61 -9.10
CA PRO A 132 18.32 -5.15 -8.99
C PRO A 132 16.99 -4.58 -9.50
N MET A 133 16.43 -3.58 -8.82
CA MET A 133 15.06 -3.09 -9.05
C MET A 133 14.73 -2.87 -10.52
N LYS A 134 15.58 -2.13 -11.25
CA LYS A 134 15.41 -1.89 -12.69
C LYS A 134 15.33 -3.19 -13.48
N LYS A 135 16.23 -4.14 -13.21
CA LYS A 135 16.27 -5.42 -13.92
C LYS A 135 15.07 -6.31 -13.60
N GLY A 136 14.64 -6.33 -12.34
CA GLY A 136 13.41 -7.01 -11.93
C GLY A 136 12.17 -6.46 -12.64
N LEU A 137 12.06 -5.13 -12.74
CA LEU A 137 10.96 -4.49 -13.48
C LEU A 137 11.02 -4.72 -14.99
N GLU A 138 12.22 -4.81 -15.60
CA GLU A 138 12.37 -5.18 -17.01
C GLU A 138 11.80 -6.58 -17.28
N VAL A 139 12.18 -7.55 -16.44
CA VAL A 139 11.67 -8.94 -16.55
C VAL A 139 10.16 -8.96 -16.29
N PHE A 140 9.68 -8.25 -15.26
CA PHE A 140 8.26 -8.15 -14.96
C PHE A 140 7.45 -7.58 -16.14
N LYS A 141 7.92 -6.50 -16.78
CA LYS A 141 7.28 -5.91 -17.96
C LYS A 141 7.24 -6.88 -19.13
N ALA A 142 8.33 -7.59 -19.39
CA ALA A 142 8.40 -8.58 -20.47
C ALA A 142 7.42 -9.75 -20.25
N GLN A 143 7.25 -10.19 -19.00
CA GLN A 143 6.28 -11.22 -18.63
C GLN A 143 4.83 -10.72 -18.61
N ASN A 144 4.62 -9.42 -18.38
CA ASN A 144 3.31 -8.81 -18.22
C ASN A 144 3.15 -7.59 -19.15
N PRO A 145 3.15 -7.78 -20.49
CA PRO A 145 3.16 -6.67 -21.44
C PRO A 145 1.89 -5.81 -21.39
N SER A 146 0.79 -6.33 -20.83
CA SER A 146 -0.45 -5.57 -20.63
C SER A 146 -0.38 -4.54 -19.51
N VAL A 147 0.55 -4.68 -18.55
CA VAL A 147 0.64 -3.77 -17.40
C VAL A 147 1.17 -2.42 -17.87
N ARG A 148 0.41 -1.37 -17.58
CA ARG A 148 0.72 0.02 -17.97
C ARG A 148 0.93 0.93 -16.77
N ALA A 149 0.39 0.58 -15.60
CA ALA A 149 0.55 1.38 -14.40
C ALA A 149 0.81 0.53 -13.15
N ILE A 150 1.63 1.05 -12.25
CA ILE A 150 2.01 0.39 -11.00
C ILE A 150 1.74 1.34 -9.83
N PHE A 151 0.96 0.89 -8.85
CA PHE A 151 0.82 1.59 -7.57
C PHE A 151 2.07 1.42 -6.72
N VAL A 152 2.62 2.52 -6.19
CA VAL A 152 3.87 2.55 -5.42
C VAL A 152 3.66 3.31 -4.11
N GLY A 153 3.98 2.65 -2.99
CA GLY A 153 3.80 3.18 -1.63
C GLY A 153 4.88 4.15 -1.15
N THR A 154 5.47 4.95 -2.05
CA THR A 154 6.49 5.97 -1.71
C THR A 154 5.82 7.23 -1.17
N ARG A 155 6.42 7.83 -0.13
CA ARG A 155 6.01 9.11 0.48
C ARG A 155 7.00 10.23 0.18
N ARG A 156 6.61 11.50 0.35
CA ARG A 156 7.51 12.65 0.09
C ARG A 156 8.78 12.63 0.95
N THR A 157 8.67 12.08 2.14
CA THR A 157 9.77 11.97 3.12
C THR A 157 10.70 10.78 2.83
N ASP A 158 10.36 9.92 1.86
CA ASP A 158 11.25 8.85 1.42
C ASP A 158 12.39 9.39 0.54
N PRO A 159 13.53 8.67 0.45
CA PRO A 159 14.59 8.99 -0.49
C PRO A 159 14.04 9.13 -1.92
N HIS A 160 14.36 10.26 -2.56
CA HIS A 160 13.89 10.64 -3.91
C HIS A 160 12.38 10.90 -4.04
N GLY A 161 11.64 11.01 -2.94
CA GLY A 161 10.19 11.22 -2.93
C GLY A 161 9.72 12.67 -3.02
N GLU A 162 10.58 13.64 -2.66
CA GLU A 162 10.22 15.05 -2.42
C GLU A 162 9.39 15.68 -3.56
N ASN A 163 9.82 15.49 -4.80
CA ASN A 163 9.25 16.13 -5.99
C ASN A 163 8.31 15.21 -6.79
N LEU A 164 8.00 14.02 -6.28
CA LEU A 164 7.06 13.11 -6.93
C LEU A 164 5.63 13.69 -6.87
N LYS A 165 4.82 13.29 -7.85
CA LYS A 165 3.40 13.59 -8.00
C LYS A 165 2.61 12.30 -7.79
N HIS A 166 1.29 12.43 -7.74
CA HIS A 166 0.42 11.25 -7.68
C HIS A 166 0.54 10.35 -8.93
N PHE A 167 0.91 10.92 -10.08
CA PHE A 167 1.08 10.20 -11.35
C PHE A 167 2.38 10.68 -12.00
N ASP A 168 3.37 9.80 -12.07
CA ASP A 168 4.63 10.08 -12.75
C ASP A 168 5.02 8.91 -13.66
N PRO A 169 5.33 9.14 -14.93
CA PRO A 169 5.96 8.10 -15.74
C PRO A 169 7.31 7.70 -15.09
N THR A 170 7.72 6.48 -15.35
CA THR A 170 9.09 6.05 -15.05
C THR A 170 10.10 6.91 -15.82
N ASP A 171 11.26 7.13 -15.22
CA ASP A 171 12.32 7.93 -15.83
C ASP A 171 12.90 7.27 -17.09
N GLU A 172 13.61 8.03 -17.92
CA GLU A 172 14.22 7.52 -19.14
C GLU A 172 15.12 6.31 -18.86
N GLY A 173 15.00 5.28 -19.72
CA GLY A 173 15.75 4.05 -19.61
C GLY A 173 15.19 3.05 -18.60
N TRP A 174 14.14 3.36 -17.82
CA TRP A 174 13.37 2.38 -17.07
C TRP A 174 12.27 1.75 -17.95
N PRO A 175 11.75 0.56 -17.59
CA PRO A 175 10.59 0.00 -18.27
C PRO A 175 9.38 0.93 -18.18
N ASP A 176 8.68 1.12 -19.30
CA ASP A 176 7.57 2.07 -19.41
C ASP A 176 6.37 1.67 -18.54
N PHE A 177 6.18 2.45 -17.48
CA PHE A 177 5.02 2.41 -16.60
C PHE A 177 4.62 3.82 -16.17
N MET A 178 3.33 4.02 -15.92
CA MET A 178 2.86 5.08 -15.03
C MET A 178 3.02 4.64 -13.58
N ARG A 179 3.80 5.35 -12.78
CA ARG A 179 3.83 5.18 -11.31
C ARG A 179 2.69 5.97 -10.71
N ILE A 180 1.91 5.31 -9.86
CA ILE A 180 0.80 5.93 -9.15
C ILE A 180 1.15 5.94 -7.66
N HIS A 181 1.11 7.11 -7.03
CA HIS A 181 1.50 7.32 -5.64
C HIS A 181 0.32 7.83 -4.79
N PRO A 182 -0.65 6.98 -4.41
CA PRO A 182 -1.83 7.43 -3.65
C PRO A 182 -1.49 7.90 -2.24
N VAL A 183 -0.42 7.38 -1.65
CA VAL A 183 -0.03 7.66 -0.25
C VAL A 183 1.11 8.69 -0.14
N ILE A 184 1.43 9.39 -1.23
CA ILE A 184 2.63 10.24 -1.32
C ILE A 184 2.72 11.32 -0.24
N ASP A 185 1.58 11.92 0.13
CA ASP A 185 1.52 13.04 1.09
C ASP A 185 1.26 12.57 2.53
N TRP A 186 1.28 11.26 2.80
CA TRP A 186 1.04 10.74 4.15
C TRP A 186 2.27 10.95 5.06
N HIS A 187 2.01 11.34 6.31
CA HIS A 187 3.02 11.36 7.35
C HIS A 187 3.10 10.03 8.10
N TYR A 188 4.24 9.76 8.75
CA TYR A 188 4.52 8.52 9.46
C TYR A 188 3.43 8.17 10.48
N THR A 189 3.02 9.16 11.27
CA THR A 189 1.97 8.99 12.29
C THR A 189 0.61 8.69 11.69
N GLU A 190 0.31 9.18 10.49
CA GLU A 190 -0.96 8.96 9.80
C GLU A 190 -1.04 7.53 9.26
N ILE A 191 0.07 7.00 8.73
CA ILE A 191 0.20 5.58 8.32
C ILE A 191 -0.16 4.66 9.50
N TRP A 192 0.41 4.92 10.68
CA TRP A 192 0.12 4.12 11.87
C TRP A 192 -1.26 4.35 12.43
N ALA A 193 -1.75 5.59 12.47
CA ALA A 193 -3.10 5.90 12.92
C ALA A 193 -4.14 5.13 12.10
N PHE A 194 -4.02 5.15 10.78
CA PHE A 194 -4.90 4.38 9.89
C PHE A 194 -4.75 2.88 10.12
N THR A 195 -3.51 2.37 10.13
CA THR A 195 -3.23 0.92 10.27
C THR A 195 -3.78 0.36 11.58
N ARG A 196 -3.56 1.07 12.68
CA ARG A 196 -3.99 0.67 14.02
C ARG A 196 -5.49 0.82 14.21
N HIS A 197 -6.09 1.91 13.70
CA HIS A 197 -7.53 2.14 13.82
C HIS A 197 -8.36 1.08 13.09
N LEU A 198 -7.90 0.62 11.93
CA LEU A 198 -8.56 -0.44 11.16
C LEU A 198 -8.22 -1.86 11.65
N GLU A 199 -7.39 -1.97 12.68
CA GLU A 199 -6.87 -3.23 13.24
C GLU A 199 -6.26 -4.12 12.13
N LEU A 200 -5.43 -3.51 11.28
CA LEU A 200 -4.77 -4.23 10.21
C LEU A 200 -3.58 -5.03 10.75
N PRO A 201 -3.42 -6.32 10.38
CA PRO A 201 -2.18 -7.04 10.64
C PRO A 201 -1.05 -6.41 9.84
N TYR A 202 0.12 -6.26 10.47
CA TYR A 202 1.34 -5.73 9.88
C TYR A 202 2.55 -6.59 10.27
N CYS A 203 3.68 -6.43 9.56
CA CYS A 203 4.89 -7.20 9.82
C CYS A 203 5.35 -7.06 11.29
N PRO A 204 5.60 -8.18 12.02
CA PRO A 204 5.86 -8.15 13.46
C PRO A 204 7.17 -7.43 13.84
N LEU A 205 8.08 -7.19 12.90
CA LEU A 205 9.27 -6.38 13.16
C LEU A 205 8.92 -4.96 13.60
N TYR A 206 7.78 -4.42 13.18
CA TYR A 206 7.34 -3.11 13.62
C TYR A 206 7.07 -3.07 15.14
N ASP A 207 6.60 -4.16 15.75
CA ASP A 207 6.43 -4.21 17.22
C ASP A 207 7.77 -4.35 17.96
N GLN A 208 8.83 -4.75 17.26
CA GLN A 208 10.19 -4.87 17.76
C GLN A 208 11.01 -3.58 17.59
N GLY A 209 10.36 -2.47 17.23
CA GLY A 209 10.98 -1.14 17.11
C GLY A 209 11.65 -0.85 15.77
N TYR A 210 11.50 -1.70 14.77
CA TYR A 210 11.92 -1.37 13.40
C TYR A 210 10.92 -0.38 12.80
N THR A 211 11.38 0.79 12.35
CA THR A 211 10.49 1.83 11.79
C THR A 211 10.53 1.89 10.27
N SER A 212 11.55 1.27 9.66
CA SER A 212 11.77 1.16 8.22
C SER A 212 12.39 -0.22 7.92
N LEU A 213 11.85 -0.99 6.96
CA LEU A 213 12.26 -2.38 6.66
C LEU A 213 13.01 -2.53 5.34
N GLY A 214 14.13 -3.24 5.36
CA GLY A 214 15.15 -3.32 4.30
C GLY A 214 15.90 -4.65 4.45
N GLY A 215 17.20 -4.68 4.14
CA GLY A 215 18.00 -5.90 4.35
C GLY A 215 18.43 -6.07 5.81
N ARG A 216 18.63 -7.32 6.25
CA ARG A 216 19.11 -7.64 7.60
C ARG A 216 20.46 -6.99 7.94
N LYS A 217 21.31 -6.79 6.93
CA LYS A 217 22.62 -6.15 7.10
C LYS A 217 22.56 -4.63 7.27
N ASP A 218 21.55 -3.98 6.71
CA ASP A 218 21.43 -2.53 6.65
C ASP A 218 20.34 -1.96 7.57
N THR A 219 19.66 -2.83 8.32
CA THR A 219 18.48 -2.46 9.11
C THR A 219 18.61 -2.92 10.55
N VAL A 220 18.43 -1.99 11.49
CA VAL A 220 18.34 -2.24 12.93
C VAL A 220 17.11 -1.54 13.52
N PRO A 221 16.65 -1.92 14.73
CA PRO A 221 15.60 -1.19 15.43
C PRO A 221 15.96 0.29 15.60
N ASN A 222 14.95 1.16 15.61
CA ASN A 222 15.16 2.59 15.68
C ASN A 222 15.71 2.99 17.07
N PRO A 223 16.85 3.69 17.14
CA PRO A 223 17.44 4.09 18.42
C PRO A 223 16.52 4.98 19.27
N ARG A 224 15.59 5.74 18.67
CA ARG A 224 14.59 6.57 19.37
C ARG A 224 13.51 5.78 20.10
N LEU A 225 13.39 4.50 19.78
CA LEU A 225 12.44 3.59 20.41
C LEU A 225 13.08 2.71 21.48
N LYS A 226 14.38 2.88 21.80
CA LYS A 226 15.01 2.12 22.88
C LYS A 226 14.31 2.40 24.22
N LYS A 227 13.98 1.36 24.97
CA LYS A 227 13.35 1.45 26.29
C LYS A 227 14.38 1.88 27.34
N GLU A 228 14.02 2.82 28.19
CA GLU A 228 14.85 3.22 29.32
C GLU A 228 15.07 2.04 30.27
N GLY A 229 16.31 1.83 30.72
CA GLY A 229 16.67 0.77 31.65
C GLY A 229 16.67 -0.65 31.08
N SER A 230 16.58 -0.83 29.76
CA SER A 230 16.70 -2.12 29.09
C SER A 230 17.87 -2.10 28.10
N ASP A 231 18.72 -3.13 28.16
CA ASP A 231 19.85 -3.24 27.23
C ASP A 231 19.37 -3.57 25.80
N ASP A 232 18.28 -4.33 25.65
CA ASP A 232 17.82 -4.89 24.36
C ASP A 232 16.34 -4.60 23.99
N GLY A 233 15.59 -3.88 24.84
CA GLY A 233 14.16 -3.63 24.62
C GLY A 233 13.87 -2.41 23.76
N PHE A 234 12.99 -2.55 22.76
CA PHE A 234 12.45 -1.43 21.98
C PHE A 234 10.94 -1.29 22.15
N ARG A 235 10.45 -0.06 22.03
CA ARG A 235 9.04 0.30 21.89
C ARG A 235 8.60 0.06 20.43
N PRO A 236 7.32 -0.21 20.18
CA PRO A 236 6.80 -0.47 18.84
C PRO A 236 6.90 0.78 17.93
N ALA A 237 6.96 0.53 16.63
CA ALA A 237 7.18 1.52 15.58
C ALA A 237 6.15 2.66 15.60
N TYR A 238 4.89 2.35 15.90
CA TYR A 238 3.81 3.34 15.97
C TYR A 238 3.95 4.36 17.12
N GLU A 239 4.94 4.21 18.00
CA GLU A 239 5.29 5.21 19.02
C GLU A 239 6.33 6.24 18.54
N LEU A 240 6.88 6.09 17.32
CA LEU A 240 7.69 7.12 16.68
C LEU A 240 6.77 8.20 16.08
N VAL A 241 7.14 9.47 16.23
CA VAL A 241 6.32 10.62 15.82
C VAL A 241 6.93 11.38 14.64
N ASP A 242 8.25 11.52 14.61
CA ASP A 242 8.96 12.34 13.63
C ASP A 242 9.31 11.53 12.36
N ASP A 243 8.87 12.02 11.20
CA ASP A 243 9.17 11.43 9.89
C ASP A 243 10.68 11.39 9.61
N ASP A 244 11.43 12.42 10.01
CA ASP A 244 12.87 12.53 9.74
C ASP A 244 13.66 11.46 10.53
N GLU A 245 13.07 10.94 11.60
CA GLU A 245 13.67 9.92 12.44
C GLU A 245 13.37 8.50 11.99
N GLU A 246 12.45 8.30 11.05
CA GLU A 246 11.99 6.97 10.61
C GLU A 246 13.14 6.08 10.15
N ARG A 247 14.14 6.67 9.50
CA ARG A 247 15.24 5.93 8.86
C ARG A 247 16.51 5.91 9.70
N LEU A 248 16.48 6.34 10.97
CA LEU A 248 17.66 6.29 11.85
C LEU A 248 18.20 4.86 12.09
N GLY A 249 17.34 3.84 11.92
CA GLY A 249 17.74 2.44 11.94
C GLY A 249 18.37 1.92 10.64
N ARG A 250 18.59 2.78 9.63
CA ARG A 250 19.23 2.40 8.36
C ARG A 250 20.73 2.67 8.39
N ARG A 251 21.54 1.65 8.14
CA ARG A 251 22.98 1.80 7.90
C ARG A 251 23.21 2.15 6.43
N ARG A 252 24.17 3.05 6.20
CA ARG A 252 24.64 3.40 4.84
C ARG A 252 25.64 2.37 4.33
#